data_AF-A0A0C2JVS7-F1
#
_entry.id   AF-A0A0C2JVS7-F1
#
_cell.length_a   1.000
_cell.length_b   1.000
_cell.length_c   1.000
_cell.angle_alpha   90.00
_cell.angle_beta   90.00
_cell.angle_gamma   90.00
#
_symmetry.space_group_name_H-M   'P 1'
#
loop_
_entity.id
_entity.type
_entity.pdbx_description
1 polymer ?
#
loop_
_entity_poly.entity_id
_entity_poly.type
_entity_poly.pdbx_seq_one_letter_code
_entity_poly.pdbx_strand_id
1 'polypeptide(L)'
;MFLFVFLLKVIERSLEEPELAVAATEGFTSDVAMKIIKCFVGNGIRICQSKPQSVDIEACTKSNVVTINEISNVDLNQIFDKLFENRNTPRSFQKGLLQEMASRIGHGGDFQEKIVSKMEEIVKKIITDNKLAANDSIDVYCHFTNAVFIAKNVLEVARMSSNQLTLLIATFPKSDLEIEMAKMKAIEIKIKFFETIVKSIDSEKILIKPVLRDLINNVIKYEIDYVNNAKEMVLFEILKLLDAIEAGYYQPSLRESGSF
;
A
#
# COMPACT_ATOMS: atom_id res chain seq x y z
N MET A 1 10.75 -11.92 -28.85
CA MET A 1 10.04 -11.02 -27.92
C MET A 1 8.71 -11.58 -27.43
N PHE A 2 7.82 -12.08 -28.31
CA PHE A 2 6.51 -12.66 -27.92
C PHE A 2 6.59 -13.92 -27.05
N LEU A 3 7.62 -14.77 -27.22
CA LEU A 3 7.78 -15.99 -26.44
C LEU A 3 8.06 -15.72 -24.94
N PHE A 4 8.79 -14.64 -24.64
CA PHE A 4 9.14 -14.25 -23.27
C PHE A 4 7.92 -13.72 -22.50
N VAL A 5 7.07 -12.92 -23.18
CA VAL A 5 5.80 -12.43 -22.63
C VAL A 5 4.82 -13.59 -22.39
N PHE A 6 4.82 -14.58 -23.28
CA PHE A 6 3.97 -15.76 -23.13
C PHE A 6 4.44 -16.65 -21.97
N LEU A 7 5.75 -16.88 -21.83
CA LEU A 7 6.32 -17.64 -20.71
C LEU A 7 6.11 -16.93 -19.36
N LEU A 8 6.25 -15.60 -19.31
CA LEU A 8 5.92 -14.83 -18.10
C LEU A 8 4.44 -14.98 -17.71
N LYS A 9 3.51 -14.91 -18.66
CA LYS A 9 2.08 -15.14 -18.39
C LYS A 9 1.75 -16.57 -17.95
N VAL A 10 2.50 -17.57 -18.45
CA VAL A 10 2.33 -18.97 -18.06
C VAL A 10 2.87 -19.21 -16.64
N ILE A 11 3.98 -18.57 -16.27
CA ILE A 11 4.54 -18.61 -14.91
C ILE A 11 3.67 -17.83 -13.93
N GLU A 12 3.12 -16.67 -14.32
CA GLU A 12 2.16 -15.88 -13.52
C GLU A 12 0.89 -16.71 -13.23
N ARG A 13 0.46 -17.55 -14.19
CA ARG A 13 -0.65 -18.52 -14.01
C ARG A 13 -0.28 -19.79 -13.26
N SER A 14 0.97 -20.27 -13.32
CA SER A 14 1.35 -21.51 -12.62
C SER A 14 1.71 -21.28 -11.15
N LEU A 15 1.93 -20.02 -10.76
CA LEU A 15 2.12 -19.60 -9.36
C LEU A 15 0.80 -19.26 -8.66
N GLU A 16 -0.34 -19.27 -9.38
CA GLU A 16 -1.66 -19.35 -8.76
C GLU A 16 -1.83 -20.76 -8.18
N GLU A 17 -1.34 -20.98 -6.96
CA GLU A 17 -1.79 -22.11 -6.15
C GLU A 17 -3.33 -22.07 -6.10
N PRO A 18 -4.01 -23.22 -6.20
CA PRO A 18 -5.44 -23.26 -6.05
C PRO A 18 -5.77 -22.77 -4.63
N GLU A 19 -6.31 -21.55 -4.53
CA GLU A 19 -6.87 -21.06 -3.28
C GLU A 19 -7.86 -22.12 -2.82
N LEU A 20 -7.57 -22.71 -1.65
CA LEU A 20 -8.51 -23.55 -0.93
C LEU A 20 -9.80 -22.73 -0.76
N ALA A 21 -10.77 -23.04 -1.61
CA ALA A 21 -12.08 -22.42 -1.61
C ALA A 21 -12.73 -22.74 -0.26
N VAL A 22 -12.63 -21.79 0.66
CA VAL A 22 -13.42 -21.81 1.88
C VAL A 22 -14.86 -21.70 1.41
N ALA A 23 -15.66 -22.71 1.74
CA ALA A 23 -17.09 -22.68 1.45
C ALA A 23 -17.66 -21.34 1.93
N ALA A 24 -18.43 -20.66 1.07
CA ALA A 24 -19.03 -19.39 1.41
C ALA A 24 -19.79 -19.54 2.73
N THR A 25 -19.35 -18.83 3.77
CA THR A 25 -20.02 -18.83 5.07
C THR A 25 -21.38 -18.17 4.86
N GLU A 26 -22.47 -18.93 4.97
CA GLU A 26 -23.82 -18.38 4.81
C GLU A 26 -24.02 -17.17 5.74
N GLY A 27 -24.39 -16.02 5.17
CA GLY A 27 -24.59 -14.77 5.91
C GLY A 27 -23.38 -13.85 5.99
N PHE A 28 -22.16 -14.30 5.66
CA PHE A 28 -21.00 -13.41 5.58
C PHE A 28 -20.93 -12.73 4.21
N THR A 29 -21.43 -11.49 4.13
CA THR A 29 -21.39 -10.66 2.91
C THR A 29 -20.33 -9.56 3.03
N SER A 30 -19.91 -8.97 1.90
CA SER A 30 -19.00 -7.81 1.93
C SER A 30 -19.57 -6.64 2.72
N ASP A 31 -20.88 -6.43 2.74
CA ASP A 31 -21.51 -5.39 3.56
C ASP A 31 -21.37 -5.67 5.05
N VAL A 32 -21.53 -6.93 5.46
CA VAL A 32 -21.31 -7.36 6.85
C VAL A 32 -19.83 -7.17 7.22
N ALA A 33 -18.92 -7.59 6.35
CA ALA A 33 -17.48 -7.39 6.54
C ALA A 33 -17.15 -5.90 6.75
N MET A 34 -17.72 -5.01 5.93
CA MET A 34 -17.48 -3.57 6.03
C MET A 34 -18.04 -2.96 7.32
N LYS A 35 -19.18 -3.44 7.83
CA LYS A 35 -19.70 -3.01 9.14
C LYS A 35 -18.77 -3.46 10.28
N ILE A 36 -18.29 -4.71 10.22
CA ILE A 36 -17.33 -5.25 11.19
C ILE A 36 -16.03 -4.41 11.18
N ILE A 37 -15.48 -4.12 9.99
CA ILE A 37 -14.31 -3.25 9.82
C ILE A 37 -14.54 -1.87 10.45
N LYS A 38 -15.68 -1.23 10.15
CA LYS A 38 -16.03 0.09 10.71
C LYS A 38 -16.12 0.06 12.24
N CYS A 39 -16.66 -1.01 12.82
CA CYS A 39 -16.69 -1.18 14.27
C CYS A 39 -15.29 -1.27 14.86
N PHE A 40 -14.42 -2.11 14.29
CA PHE A 40 -13.04 -2.23 14.77
C PHE A 40 -12.31 -0.88 14.72
N VAL A 41 -12.41 -0.17 13.59
CA VAL A 41 -11.79 1.15 13.43
C VAL A 41 -12.37 2.15 14.44
N GLY A 42 -13.69 2.17 14.63
CA GLY A 42 -14.37 3.04 15.59
C GLY A 42 -13.94 2.80 17.04
N ASN A 43 -13.59 1.54 17.37
CA ASN A 43 -13.09 1.15 18.69
C ASN A 43 -11.56 1.26 18.82
N GLY A 44 -10.85 1.80 17.80
CA GLY A 44 -9.40 1.95 17.82
C GLY A 44 -8.61 0.65 17.63
N ILE A 45 -9.26 -0.41 17.13
CA ILE A 45 -8.67 -1.74 16.98
C ILE A 45 -7.98 -1.86 15.62
N ARG A 46 -6.68 -2.21 15.65
CA ARG A 46 -5.81 -2.21 14.47
C ARG A 46 -5.75 -3.57 13.77
N ILE A 47 -6.88 -3.98 13.18
CA ILE A 47 -7.09 -5.31 12.59
C ILE A 47 -6.15 -5.70 11.44
N CYS A 48 -5.44 -4.74 10.83
CA CYS A 48 -4.45 -5.00 9.78
C CYS A 48 -3.02 -5.14 10.31
N GLN A 49 -2.78 -4.73 11.55
CA GLN A 49 -1.46 -4.78 12.19
C GLN A 49 -1.33 -6.01 13.09
N SER A 50 -2.39 -6.34 13.83
CA SER A 50 -2.42 -7.42 14.82
C SER A 50 -3.76 -8.15 14.82
N LYS A 51 -3.74 -9.45 15.11
CA LYS A 51 -4.95 -10.25 15.24
C LYS A 51 -5.83 -9.66 16.36
N PRO A 52 -7.11 -9.32 16.08
CA PRO A 52 -8.02 -8.84 17.12
C PRO A 52 -8.27 -9.94 18.15
N GLN A 53 -8.54 -9.55 19.40
CA GLN A 53 -8.87 -10.53 20.42
C GLN A 53 -10.28 -11.09 20.19
N SER A 54 -10.54 -12.31 20.67
CA SER A 54 -11.87 -12.94 20.50
C SER A 54 -12.99 -12.09 21.08
N VAL A 55 -12.73 -11.36 22.18
CA VAL A 55 -13.69 -10.44 22.80
C VAL A 55 -14.05 -9.27 21.88
N ASP A 56 -13.08 -8.75 21.13
CA ASP A 56 -13.28 -7.65 20.20
C ASP A 56 -14.09 -8.10 18.98
N ILE A 57 -13.77 -9.29 18.47
CA ILE A 57 -14.51 -9.93 17.37
C ILE A 57 -15.96 -10.08 17.76
N GLU A 58 -16.24 -10.67 18.92
CA GLU A 58 -17.59 -10.90 19.43
C GLU A 58 -18.36 -9.58 19.64
N ALA A 59 -17.72 -8.56 20.20
CA ALA A 59 -18.34 -7.24 20.40
C ALA A 59 -18.71 -6.58 19.07
N CYS A 60 -17.81 -6.63 18.08
CA CYS A 60 -18.03 -6.01 16.78
C CYS A 60 -18.96 -6.80 15.85
N THR A 61 -19.16 -8.10 16.07
CA THR A 61 -20.11 -8.87 15.27
C THR A 61 -21.53 -8.77 15.83
N LYS A 62 -21.71 -8.89 17.16
CA LYS A 62 -23.03 -8.76 17.81
C LYS A 62 -23.67 -7.39 17.63
N SER A 63 -22.87 -6.33 17.56
CA SER A 63 -23.37 -4.96 17.38
C SER A 63 -23.83 -4.64 15.95
N ASN A 64 -23.41 -5.42 14.95
CA ASN A 64 -23.58 -5.07 13.53
C ASN A 64 -24.43 -6.06 12.71
N VAL A 65 -24.64 -7.29 13.21
CA VAL A 65 -25.49 -8.30 12.56
C VAL A 65 -26.93 -8.11 13.04
N VAL A 66 -27.61 -7.13 12.45
CA VAL A 66 -29.07 -7.02 12.54
C VAL A 66 -29.64 -8.08 11.61
N THR A 67 -30.12 -9.18 12.18
CA THR A 67 -31.02 -10.18 11.57
C THR A 67 -30.47 -11.10 10.46
N ILE A 68 -30.57 -12.41 10.75
CA ILE A 68 -30.54 -13.60 9.86
C ILE A 68 -29.14 -14.17 9.60
N ASN A 69 -28.84 -15.26 10.34
CA ASN A 69 -27.61 -16.06 10.40
C ASN A 69 -26.47 -15.39 11.18
N GLU A 70 -26.44 -15.65 12.49
CA GLU A 70 -25.26 -15.41 13.31
C GLU A 70 -24.08 -16.18 12.71
N ILE A 71 -23.15 -15.46 12.07
CA ILE A 71 -21.86 -16.03 11.69
C ILE A 71 -21.22 -16.51 12.99
N SER A 72 -20.80 -17.79 13.03
CA SER A 72 -20.24 -18.33 14.26
C SER A 72 -18.92 -17.62 14.60
N ASN A 73 -18.64 -17.44 15.89
CA ASN A 73 -17.35 -16.93 16.35
C ASN A 73 -16.18 -17.79 15.87
N VAL A 74 -16.42 -19.09 15.60
CA VAL A 74 -15.41 -20.00 15.05
C VAL A 74 -15.05 -19.59 13.62
N ASP A 75 -16.04 -19.34 12.76
CA ASP A 75 -15.81 -18.93 11.37
C ASP A 75 -15.10 -17.57 11.29
N LEU A 76 -15.49 -16.63 12.15
CA LEU A 76 -14.85 -15.31 12.22
C LEU A 76 -13.38 -15.41 12.65
N ASN A 77 -13.10 -16.21 13.68
CA ASN A 77 -11.72 -16.44 14.10
C ASN A 77 -10.89 -17.06 12.97
N GLN A 78 -11.45 -18.03 12.23
CA GLN A 78 -10.78 -18.62 11.07
C GLN A 78 -10.48 -17.60 9.96
N ILE A 79 -11.36 -16.64 9.71
CA ILE A 79 -11.10 -15.55 8.74
C ILE A 79 -9.87 -14.74 9.18
N PHE A 80 -9.78 -14.37 10.47
CA PHE A 80 -8.62 -13.65 10.98
C PHE A 80 -7.37 -14.52 11.03
N ASP A 81 -7.46 -15.81 11.40
CA ASP A 81 -6.33 -16.73 11.35
C ASP A 81 -5.75 -16.82 9.94
N LYS A 82 -6.61 -17.04 8.93
CA LYS A 82 -6.21 -17.03 7.52
C LYS A 82 -5.60 -15.68 7.12
N LEU A 83 -6.14 -14.55 7.56
CA LEU A 83 -5.55 -13.23 7.26
C LEU A 83 -4.09 -13.12 7.74
N PHE A 84 -3.81 -13.58 8.96
CA PHE A 84 -2.50 -13.40 9.60
C PHE A 84 -1.47 -14.45 9.21
N GLU A 85 -1.86 -15.72 9.03
CA GLU A 85 -0.99 -16.77 8.51
C GLU A 85 -0.45 -16.43 7.12
N ASN A 86 -1.31 -15.79 6.35
CA ASN A 86 -1.17 -15.63 4.93
C ASN A 86 -0.64 -14.21 4.59
N ARG A 87 -0.28 -13.41 5.61
CA ARG A 87 0.20 -12.02 5.47
C ARG A 87 1.53 -11.89 4.71
N ASN A 88 2.30 -12.98 4.61
CA ASN A 88 3.58 -13.00 3.91
C ASN A 88 3.48 -13.59 2.50
N THR A 89 2.29 -13.97 2.04
CA THR A 89 2.10 -14.55 0.71
C THR A 89 1.51 -13.52 -0.26
N PRO A 90 2.01 -13.43 -1.51
CA PRO A 90 1.44 -12.54 -2.51
C PRO A 90 -0.04 -12.85 -2.73
N ARG A 91 -0.86 -11.81 -2.93
CA ARG A 91 -2.27 -11.94 -3.30
C ARG A 91 -2.46 -11.50 -4.74
N SER A 92 -3.17 -12.31 -5.52
CA SER A 92 -3.50 -12.02 -6.92
C SER A 92 -4.22 -10.67 -7.07
N PHE A 93 -5.11 -10.33 -6.13
CA PHE A 93 -5.88 -9.09 -6.16
C PHE A 93 -5.08 -7.82 -5.90
N GLN A 94 -3.88 -7.89 -5.30
CA GLN A 94 -3.09 -6.69 -4.94
C GLN A 94 -2.78 -5.83 -6.17
N LYS A 95 -2.51 -6.46 -7.32
CA LYS A 95 -2.26 -5.76 -8.58
C LYS A 95 -3.47 -4.95 -9.03
N GLY A 96 -4.65 -5.58 -9.04
CA GLY A 96 -5.91 -4.92 -9.39
C GLY A 96 -6.26 -3.79 -8.42
N LEU A 97 -6.05 -4.00 -7.12
CA LEU A 97 -6.27 -3.00 -6.08
C LEU A 97 -5.43 -1.74 -6.31
N LEU A 98 -4.11 -1.90 -6.48
CA LEU A 98 -3.20 -0.76 -6.65
C LEU A 98 -3.45 -0.04 -7.99
N GLN A 99 -3.79 -0.77 -9.06
CA GLN A 99 -4.18 -0.18 -10.35
C GLN A 99 -5.46 0.65 -10.25
N GLU A 100 -6.49 0.12 -9.57
CA GLU A 100 -7.73 0.84 -9.33
C GLU A 100 -7.46 2.14 -8.56
N MET A 101 -6.69 2.06 -7.48
CA MET A 101 -6.29 3.23 -6.70
C MET A 101 -5.53 4.24 -7.57
N ALA A 102 -4.54 3.80 -8.34
CA ALA A 102 -3.77 4.69 -9.21
C ALA A 102 -4.65 5.36 -10.27
N SER A 103 -5.61 4.64 -10.86
CA SER A 103 -6.50 5.14 -11.91
C SER A 103 -7.44 6.25 -11.43
N ARG A 104 -7.92 6.16 -10.18
CA ARG A 104 -8.82 7.17 -9.57
C ARG A 104 -8.14 8.52 -9.35
N ILE A 105 -6.83 8.51 -9.10
CA ILE A 105 -6.02 9.74 -8.99
C ILE A 105 -5.67 10.28 -10.39
N GLY A 106 -5.47 9.39 -11.36
CA GLY A 106 -5.03 9.71 -12.72
C GLY A 106 -5.86 10.78 -13.45
N HIS A 107 -7.10 11.01 -13.02
CA HIS A 107 -8.04 11.98 -13.61
C HIS A 107 -8.03 13.36 -12.93
N GLY A 108 -7.07 13.61 -12.02
CA GLY A 108 -7.02 14.83 -11.22
C GLY A 108 -7.97 14.74 -10.01
N GLY A 109 -7.45 15.08 -8.84
CA GLY A 109 -8.22 15.07 -7.60
C GLY A 109 -7.34 14.77 -6.38
N ASP A 110 -7.84 15.19 -5.23
CA ASP A 110 -7.20 14.98 -3.93
C ASP A 110 -7.23 13.49 -3.54
N PHE A 111 -6.11 12.97 -3.06
CA PHE A 111 -5.92 11.58 -2.67
C PHE A 111 -6.88 11.16 -1.55
N GLN A 112 -7.16 12.05 -0.60
CA GLN A 112 -8.12 11.79 0.46
C GLN A 112 -9.55 11.66 -0.10
N GLU A 113 -9.95 12.52 -1.02
CA GLU A 113 -11.26 12.46 -1.68
C GLU A 113 -11.38 11.24 -2.60
N LYS A 114 -10.41 11.01 -3.50
CA LYS A 114 -10.54 9.99 -4.57
C LYS A 114 -10.28 8.57 -4.07
N ILE A 115 -9.47 8.41 -3.03
CA ILE A 115 -9.04 7.10 -2.54
C ILE A 115 -9.61 6.84 -1.15
N VAL A 116 -9.23 7.65 -0.16
CA VAL A 116 -9.55 7.34 1.24
C VAL A 116 -11.05 7.38 1.50
N SER A 117 -11.76 8.41 1.00
CA SER A 117 -13.21 8.52 1.15
C SER A 117 -13.99 7.44 0.39
N LYS A 118 -13.37 6.85 -0.63
CA LYS A 118 -13.93 5.82 -1.52
C LYS A 118 -13.48 4.41 -1.19
N MET A 119 -12.84 4.20 -0.04
CA MET A 119 -12.34 2.90 0.42
C MET A 119 -13.37 1.78 0.26
N GLU A 120 -14.60 1.95 0.76
CA GLU A 120 -15.63 0.90 0.71
C GLU A 120 -15.99 0.52 -0.75
N GLU A 121 -16.09 1.52 -1.62
CA GLU A 121 -16.38 1.33 -3.04
C GLU A 121 -15.24 0.58 -3.74
N ILE A 122 -13.99 0.96 -3.46
CA ILE A 122 -12.79 0.32 -4.01
C ILE A 122 -12.70 -1.14 -3.55
N VAL A 123 -12.86 -1.40 -2.25
CA VAL A 123 -12.80 -2.77 -1.69
C VAL A 123 -13.86 -3.65 -2.35
N LYS A 124 -15.12 -3.20 -2.42
CA LYS A 124 -16.22 -3.94 -3.07
C LYS A 124 -15.95 -4.21 -4.55
N LYS A 125 -15.40 -3.22 -5.26
CA LYS A 125 -15.02 -3.36 -6.67
C LYS A 125 -13.96 -4.45 -6.84
N ILE A 126 -12.91 -4.45 -6.02
CA ILE A 126 -11.85 -5.47 -6.09
C ILE A 126 -12.37 -6.87 -5.80
N ILE A 127 -13.25 -7.03 -4.80
CA ILE A 127 -13.91 -8.31 -4.52
C ILE A 127 -14.68 -8.81 -5.76
N THR A 128 -15.47 -7.93 -6.38
CA THR A 128 -16.30 -8.27 -7.54
C THR A 128 -15.46 -8.59 -8.77
N ASP A 129 -14.51 -7.73 -9.12
CA ASP A 129 -13.69 -7.85 -10.34
C ASP A 129 -12.79 -9.09 -10.30
N ASN A 130 -12.33 -9.49 -9.12
CA ASN A 130 -11.47 -10.66 -8.92
C ASN A 130 -12.25 -11.93 -8.51
N LYS A 131 -13.59 -11.86 -8.43
CA LYS A 131 -14.47 -12.97 -8.01
C LYS A 131 -14.07 -13.60 -6.66
N LEU A 132 -13.63 -12.76 -5.74
CA LEU A 132 -13.20 -13.17 -4.41
C LEU A 132 -14.41 -13.53 -3.54
N ALA A 133 -14.17 -14.32 -2.50
CA ALA A 133 -15.21 -14.60 -1.52
C ALA A 133 -15.46 -13.36 -0.66
N ALA A 134 -16.68 -13.25 -0.12
CA ALA A 134 -17.05 -12.09 0.68
C ALA A 134 -16.17 -11.91 1.94
N ASN A 135 -15.67 -13.01 2.51
CA ASN A 135 -14.74 -13.00 3.64
C ASN A 135 -13.35 -12.45 3.30
N ASP A 136 -12.96 -12.39 2.03
CA ASP A 136 -11.71 -11.75 1.60
C ASP A 136 -11.78 -10.21 1.68
N SER A 137 -12.96 -9.63 1.95
CA SER A 137 -13.14 -8.17 2.08
C SER A 137 -12.24 -7.55 3.17
N ILE A 138 -11.97 -8.29 4.26
CA ILE A 138 -11.08 -7.84 5.33
C ILE A 138 -9.61 -7.82 4.84
N ASP A 139 -9.20 -8.83 4.08
CA ASP A 139 -7.84 -8.90 3.52
C ASP A 139 -7.61 -7.78 2.50
N VAL A 140 -8.56 -7.59 1.57
CA VAL A 140 -8.53 -6.49 0.59
C VAL A 140 -8.48 -5.12 1.30
N TYR A 141 -9.29 -4.92 2.35
CA TYR A 141 -9.27 -3.70 3.16
C TYR A 141 -7.90 -3.46 3.81
N CYS A 142 -7.24 -4.51 4.31
CA CYS A 142 -5.94 -4.36 4.93
C CYS A 142 -4.85 -4.02 3.92
N HIS A 143 -4.85 -4.65 2.75
CA HIS A 143 -3.95 -4.25 1.66
C HIS A 143 -4.20 -2.82 1.18
N PHE A 144 -5.46 -2.39 1.12
CA PHE A 144 -5.81 -1.01 0.80
C PHE A 144 -5.24 -0.04 1.84
N THR A 145 -5.44 -0.33 3.12
CA THR A 145 -4.99 0.53 4.23
C THR A 145 -3.47 0.65 4.25
N ASN A 146 -2.76 -0.46 4.02
CA ASN A 146 -1.31 -0.48 3.93
C ASN A 146 -0.80 0.37 2.75
N ALA A 147 -1.45 0.25 1.58
CA ALA A 147 -1.10 1.06 0.41
C ALA A 147 -1.35 2.57 0.66
N VAL A 148 -2.46 2.92 1.30
CA VAL A 148 -2.76 4.29 1.71
C VAL A 148 -1.72 4.82 2.70
N PHE A 149 -1.32 4.02 3.69
CA PHE A 149 -0.30 4.40 4.66
C PHE A 149 1.04 4.69 4.00
N ILE A 150 1.51 3.80 3.13
CA ILE A 150 2.75 4.02 2.38
C ILE A 150 2.65 5.29 1.53
N ALA A 151 1.58 5.44 0.74
CA ALA A 151 1.40 6.61 -0.12
C ALA A 151 1.41 7.93 0.68
N LYS A 152 0.74 7.96 1.85
CA LYS A 152 0.73 9.13 2.74
C LYS A 152 2.12 9.44 3.30
N ASN A 153 2.84 8.44 3.79
CA ASN A 153 4.18 8.64 4.33
C ASN A 153 5.14 9.15 3.24
N VAL A 154 5.10 8.54 2.05
CA VAL A 154 5.94 8.99 0.92
C VAL A 154 5.61 10.44 0.55
N LEU A 155 4.32 10.79 0.48
CA LEU A 155 3.88 12.15 0.19
C LEU A 155 4.33 13.15 1.25
N GLU A 156 4.21 12.81 2.53
CA GLU A 156 4.63 13.66 3.65
C GLU A 156 6.13 13.93 3.59
N VAL A 157 6.94 12.89 3.42
CA VAL A 157 8.40 13.01 3.32
C VAL A 157 8.78 13.82 2.07
N ALA A 158 8.10 13.60 0.94
CA ALA A 158 8.33 14.37 -0.29
C ALA A 158 8.04 15.87 -0.09
N ARG A 159 6.96 16.21 0.61
CA ARG A 159 6.62 17.59 0.97
C ARG A 159 7.69 18.20 1.89
N MET A 160 8.10 17.49 2.93
CA MET A 160 9.14 17.95 3.86
C MET A 160 10.47 18.20 3.14
N SER A 161 10.94 17.25 2.34
CA SER A 161 12.18 17.37 1.57
C SER A 161 12.12 18.51 0.55
N SER A 162 10.98 18.66 -0.15
CA SER A 162 10.78 19.76 -1.09
C SER A 162 10.87 21.12 -0.41
N ASN A 163 10.26 21.27 0.77
CA ASN A 163 10.33 22.50 1.55
C ASN A 163 11.76 22.80 2.01
N GLN A 164 12.48 21.79 2.51
CA GLN A 164 13.88 21.94 2.93
C GLN A 164 14.80 22.32 1.77
N LEU A 165 14.65 21.67 0.60
CA LEU A 165 15.42 22.02 -0.60
C LEU A 165 15.08 23.41 -1.12
N THR A 166 13.80 23.81 -1.08
CA THR A 166 13.39 25.16 -1.47
C THR A 166 14.06 26.22 -0.60
N LEU A 167 14.15 25.99 0.71
CA LEU A 167 14.87 26.89 1.63
C LEU A 167 16.37 26.96 1.29
N LEU A 168 16.98 25.82 0.98
CA LEU A 168 18.40 25.77 0.56
C LEU A 168 18.65 26.53 -0.74
N ILE A 169 17.76 26.42 -1.72
CA ILE A 169 17.86 27.12 -3.01
C ILE A 169 17.63 28.63 -2.84
N ALA A 170 16.68 29.03 -1.98
CA ALA A 170 16.39 30.43 -1.71
C ALA A 170 17.59 31.16 -1.06
N THR A 171 18.36 30.44 -0.24
CA THR A 171 19.65 30.93 0.25
C THR A 171 20.72 30.72 -0.80
N PHE A 172 20.90 31.69 -1.71
CA PHE A 172 22.02 31.66 -2.67
C PHE A 172 23.37 31.64 -1.90
N PRO A 173 24.11 30.51 -1.92
CA PRO A 173 25.40 30.45 -1.25
C PRO A 173 26.38 31.36 -1.98
N LYS A 174 27.14 32.18 -1.24
CA LYS A 174 28.08 33.18 -1.77
C LYS A 174 29.54 32.79 -1.57
N SER A 175 29.79 31.74 -0.79
CA SER A 175 31.12 31.21 -0.49
C SER A 175 31.19 29.70 -0.72
N ASP A 176 32.39 29.20 -0.96
CA ASP A 176 32.63 27.76 -1.10
C ASP A 176 32.18 26.97 0.14
N LEU A 177 32.35 27.56 1.33
CA LEU A 177 31.89 26.95 2.58
C LEU A 177 30.36 26.81 2.61
N GLU A 178 29.62 27.85 2.21
CA GLU A 178 28.16 27.79 2.14
C GLU A 178 27.68 26.78 1.08
N ILE A 179 28.40 26.65 -0.04
CA ILE A 179 28.14 25.64 -1.06
C ILE A 179 28.31 24.23 -0.47
N GLU A 180 29.41 23.96 0.24
CA GLU A 180 29.64 22.65 0.86
C GLU A 180 28.60 22.34 1.96
N MET A 181 28.21 23.33 2.77
CA MET A 181 27.14 23.16 3.74
C MET A 181 25.79 22.86 3.10
N ALA A 182 25.46 23.51 1.97
CA ALA A 182 24.23 23.23 1.22
C ALA A 182 24.24 21.81 0.63
N LYS A 183 25.38 21.36 0.09
CA LYS A 183 25.56 19.98 -0.40
C LYS A 183 25.38 18.96 0.72
N MET A 184 26.01 19.16 1.87
CA MET A 184 25.89 18.26 3.03
C MET A 184 24.42 18.14 3.48
N LYS A 185 23.70 19.26 3.56
CA LYS A 185 22.26 19.26 3.91
C LYS A 185 21.42 18.54 2.86
N ALA A 186 21.68 18.75 1.56
CA ALA A 186 20.97 18.05 0.51
C ALA A 186 21.18 16.53 0.58
N ILE A 187 22.41 16.08 0.91
CA ILE A 187 22.73 14.66 1.13
C ILE A 187 21.96 14.12 2.34
N GLU A 188 21.94 14.84 3.47
CA GLU A 188 21.20 14.43 4.67
C GLU A 188 19.70 14.28 4.40
N ILE A 189 19.11 15.25 3.68
CA ILE A 189 17.71 15.20 3.24
C ILE A 189 17.49 13.93 2.42
N LYS A 190 18.37 13.65 1.44
CA LYS A 190 18.27 12.47 0.58
C LYS A 190 18.38 11.15 1.37
N ILE A 191 19.26 11.06 2.36
CA ILE A 191 19.40 9.86 3.20
C ILE A 191 18.13 9.63 4.01
N LYS A 192 17.65 10.66 4.72
CA LYS A 192 16.42 10.58 5.52
C LYS A 192 15.20 10.24 4.66
N PHE A 193 15.17 10.80 3.45
CA PHE A 193 14.18 10.52 2.43
C PHE A 193 14.16 9.03 2.06
N PHE A 194 15.32 8.47 1.73
CA PHE A 194 15.51 7.06 1.41
C PHE A 194 15.08 6.14 2.56
N GLU A 195 15.61 6.38 3.76
CA GLU A 195 15.34 5.56 4.94
C GLU A 195 13.85 5.47 5.25
N THR A 196 13.13 6.60 5.13
CA THR A 196 11.71 6.64 5.47
C THR A 196 10.86 5.88 4.46
N ILE A 197 11.18 5.97 3.16
CA ILE A 197 10.47 5.23 2.10
C ILE A 197 10.72 3.73 2.25
N VAL A 198 11.99 3.32 2.38
CA VAL A 198 12.36 1.91 2.53
C VAL A 198 11.68 1.32 3.76
N LYS A 199 11.77 2.01 4.91
CA LYS A 199 11.13 1.56 6.16
C LYS A 199 9.61 1.43 6.03
N SER A 200 8.95 2.34 5.32
CA SER A 200 7.49 2.28 5.12
C SER A 200 7.08 1.12 4.22
N ILE A 201 7.84 0.85 3.16
CA ILE A 201 7.56 -0.26 2.25
C ILE A 201 7.81 -1.61 2.95
N ASP A 202 8.91 -1.72 3.69
CA ASP A 202 9.28 -2.94 4.39
C ASP A 202 8.35 -3.24 5.59
N SER A 203 7.78 -2.22 6.24
CA SER A 203 6.87 -2.43 7.40
C SER A 203 5.52 -3.02 7.00
N GLU A 204 5.00 -2.66 5.82
CA GLU A 204 3.62 -2.96 5.43
C GLU A 204 3.44 -4.23 4.59
N LYS A 205 4.54 -4.95 4.30
CA LYS A 205 4.52 -6.25 3.59
C LYS A 205 3.76 -6.20 2.23
N ILE A 206 3.87 -5.09 1.49
CA ILE A 206 3.36 -5.04 0.11
C ILE A 206 4.33 -5.78 -0.81
N LEU A 207 3.85 -6.87 -1.41
CA LEU A 207 4.68 -7.79 -2.20
C LEU A 207 4.71 -7.43 -3.70
N ILE A 208 3.77 -6.61 -4.19
CA ILE A 208 3.73 -6.16 -5.58
C ILE A 208 4.23 -4.72 -5.71
N LYS A 209 5.56 -4.59 -5.80
CA LYS A 209 6.29 -3.31 -5.80
C LYS A 209 6.11 -2.46 -7.08
N PRO A 210 6.09 -3.02 -8.31
CA PRO A 210 5.91 -2.24 -9.55
C PRO A 210 4.63 -1.41 -9.62
N VAL A 211 3.54 -1.91 -9.06
CA VAL A 211 2.24 -1.21 -9.10
C VAL A 211 2.10 -0.21 -7.96
N LEU A 212 2.82 -0.42 -6.86
CA LEU A 212 2.94 0.55 -5.77
C LEU A 212 3.65 1.82 -6.26
N ARG A 213 4.64 1.68 -7.14
CA ARG A 213 5.31 2.81 -7.80
C ARG A 213 4.34 3.68 -8.59
N ASP A 214 3.47 3.08 -9.41
CA ASP A 214 2.50 3.83 -10.21
C ASP A 214 1.51 4.59 -9.34
N LEU A 215 1.05 3.97 -8.23
CA LEU A 215 0.23 4.64 -7.23
C LEU A 215 0.97 5.84 -6.63
N ILE A 216 2.19 5.64 -6.12
CA ILE A 216 3.00 6.71 -5.49
C ILE A 216 3.26 7.85 -6.48
N ASN A 217 3.63 7.53 -7.72
CA ASN A 217 3.86 8.53 -8.77
C ASN A 217 2.61 9.38 -9.01
N ASN A 218 1.44 8.75 -9.14
CA ASN A 218 0.19 9.49 -9.33
C ASN A 218 -0.14 10.36 -8.10
N VAL A 219 0.02 9.84 -6.88
CA VAL A 219 -0.19 10.62 -5.65
C VAL A 219 0.67 11.88 -5.67
N ILE A 220 1.99 11.73 -5.84
CA ILE A 220 2.92 12.87 -5.82
C ILE A 220 2.60 13.86 -6.94
N LYS A 221 2.30 13.35 -8.14
CA LYS A 221 2.04 14.17 -9.32
C LYS A 221 0.87 15.13 -9.14
N TYR A 222 -0.17 14.71 -8.42
CA TYR A 222 -1.36 15.54 -8.24
C TYR A 222 -1.39 16.27 -6.89
N GLU A 223 -0.65 15.78 -5.88
CA GLU A 223 -0.60 16.35 -4.53
C GLU A 223 0.54 17.35 -4.28
N ILE A 224 1.52 17.40 -5.19
CA ILE A 224 2.65 18.32 -5.12
C ILE A 224 2.64 19.23 -6.37
N ASP A 225 2.25 20.48 -6.18
CA ASP A 225 2.16 21.49 -7.25
C ASP A 225 3.54 21.78 -7.91
N TYR A 226 3.70 21.57 -9.21
CA TYR A 226 5.00 21.49 -9.91
C TYR A 226 5.71 22.83 -10.21
N VAL A 227 5.30 23.95 -9.63
CA VAL A 227 5.84 25.28 -9.99
C VAL A 227 7.34 25.48 -9.66
N ASN A 228 8.04 24.52 -9.02
CA ASN A 228 9.41 24.70 -8.53
C ASN A 228 10.32 23.50 -8.86
N ASN A 229 11.51 23.78 -9.41
CA ASN A 229 12.60 22.84 -9.70
C ASN A 229 12.96 21.89 -8.54
N ALA A 230 12.83 22.35 -7.29
CA ALA A 230 13.07 21.51 -6.10
C ALA A 230 12.15 20.27 -6.06
N LYS A 231 10.91 20.42 -6.53
CA LYS A 231 9.89 19.37 -6.50
C LYS A 231 10.12 18.34 -7.60
N GLU A 232 10.57 18.77 -8.77
CA GLU A 232 10.99 17.86 -9.85
C GLU A 232 12.19 17.00 -9.43
N MET A 233 13.16 17.59 -8.73
CA MET A 233 14.30 16.84 -8.19
C MET A 233 13.87 15.78 -7.17
N VAL A 234 12.93 16.13 -6.27
CA VAL A 234 12.39 15.18 -5.28
C VAL A 234 11.63 14.05 -5.98
N LEU A 235 10.76 14.35 -6.95
CA LEU A 235 10.06 13.32 -7.72
C LEU A 235 11.04 12.39 -8.43
N PHE A 236 12.06 12.94 -9.09
CA PHE A 236 13.05 12.15 -9.79
C PHE A 236 13.77 11.15 -8.85
N GLU A 237 14.18 11.60 -7.66
CA GLU A 237 14.80 10.74 -6.66
C GLU A 237 13.84 9.68 -6.10
N ILE A 238 12.55 10.01 -5.96
CA ILE A 238 11.51 9.03 -5.57
C ILE A 238 11.41 7.91 -6.59
N LEU A 239 11.23 8.28 -7.86
CA LEU A 239 11.05 7.30 -8.93
C LEU A 239 12.29 6.42 -9.06
N LYS A 240 13.48 7.02 -8.99
CA LYS A 240 14.76 6.28 -9.00
C LYS A 240 14.88 5.31 -7.83
N LEU A 241 14.43 5.71 -6.63
CA LEU A 241 14.44 4.83 -5.46
C LEU A 241 13.47 3.66 -5.61
N LEU A 242 12.26 3.93 -6.11
CA LEU A 242 11.27 2.88 -6.37
C LEU A 242 11.78 1.90 -7.43
N ASP A 243 12.38 2.41 -8.51
CA ASP A 243 13.02 1.59 -9.55
C ASP A 243 14.14 0.71 -8.97
N ALA A 244 14.95 1.25 -8.06
CA ALA A 244 16.03 0.50 -7.39
C ALA A 244 15.48 -0.57 -6.42
N ILE A 245 14.43 -0.26 -5.67
CA ILE A 245 13.73 -1.20 -4.78
C ILE A 245 13.12 -2.36 -5.56
N GLU A 246 12.56 -2.06 -6.74
CA GLU A 246 12.04 -3.07 -7.66
C GLU A 246 13.16 -3.93 -8.25
N ALA A 247 14.22 -3.31 -8.79
CA ALA A 247 15.34 -4.02 -9.40
C ALA A 247 16.08 -4.94 -8.40
N GLY A 248 16.30 -4.48 -7.17
CA GLY A 248 16.93 -5.28 -6.11
C GLY A 248 16.10 -6.48 -5.65
N TYR A 249 14.81 -6.54 -6.01
CA TYR A 249 13.94 -7.69 -5.76
C TYR A 249 14.03 -8.73 -6.89
N TYR A 250 14.26 -8.29 -8.13
CA TYR A 250 14.45 -9.18 -9.29
C TYR A 250 15.87 -9.77 -9.39
N GLN A 251 16.81 -9.34 -8.56
CA GLN A 251 18.17 -9.90 -8.45
C GLN A 251 18.54 -10.27 -7.00
N PRO A 252 18.07 -11.41 -6.47
CA PRO A 252 18.45 -11.88 -5.13
C PRO A 252 19.96 -12.17 -5.00
N SER A 253 20.62 -12.53 -6.10
CA SER A 253 22.01 -13.01 -6.12
C SER A 253 23.08 -11.96 -5.76
N LEU A 254 22.73 -10.66 -5.71
CA LEU A 254 23.66 -9.59 -5.32
C LEU A 254 23.57 -9.22 -3.83
N ARG A 255 22.50 -9.60 -3.12
CA ARG A 255 22.42 -9.42 -1.66
C ARG A 255 23.31 -10.39 -0.89
N GLU A 256 23.63 -11.56 -1.47
CA GLU A 256 24.52 -12.55 -0.87
C GLU A 256 26.01 -12.29 -1.16
N SER A 257 26.34 -11.42 -2.11
CA SER A 257 27.74 -11.18 -2.52
C SER A 257 28.42 -9.99 -1.83
N GLY A 258 27.79 -9.38 -0.81
CA GLY A 258 28.47 -8.48 0.15
C GLY A 258 29.47 -7.50 -0.45
N SER A 259 29.11 -6.80 -1.53
CA SER A 259 29.99 -5.87 -2.22
C SER A 259 29.31 -4.52 -2.38
N PHE A 260 29.52 -3.65 -1.39
CA PHE A 260 29.46 -2.18 -1.54
C PHE A 260 30.90 -1.66 -1.44
#